data_AF-A0A821KCT2-F1
#
_entry.id   AF-A0A821KCT2-F1
#
_cell.length_a   1.000
_cell.length_b   1.000
_cell.length_c   1.000
_cell.angle_alpha   90.00
_cell.angle_beta   90.00
_cell.angle_gamma   90.00
#
_symmetry.space_group_name_H-M   'P 1'
#
loop_
_entity.id
_entity.type
_entity.pdbx_description
1 polymer ?
#
loop_
_entity_poly.entity_id
_entity_poly.type
_entity_poly.pdbx_seq_one_letter_code
_entity_poly.pdbx_strand_id
1 'polypeptide(L)'
;YIIFVVARFLLACSTRGISVSGFVLGSELVGPSKRLLTGIVIEYFFAFGQFFLVLFAYNIRTWRFLTGAISLFTVPFIFFYFILPESPRWLISDGQFDKAEAILRGIAKTNKRPFDQDAYEQVKEEQKVVS
;
A
#
# COMPACT_ATOMS: atom_id res chain seq x y z
N TYR A 1 -30.10 13.56 2.64
CA TYR A 1 -30.11 12.11 2.33
C TYR A 1 -29.14 11.77 1.19
N ILE A 2 -29.29 12.34 -0.02
CA ILE A 2 -28.43 12.05 -1.19
C ILE A 2 -26.94 12.31 -0.91
N ILE A 3 -26.59 13.47 -0.34
CA ILE A 3 -25.20 13.83 0.02
C ILE A 3 -24.56 12.75 0.92
N PHE A 4 -25.32 12.23 1.88
CA PHE A 4 -24.85 11.19 2.78
C PHE A 4 -24.59 9.87 2.04
N VAL A 5 -25.47 9.48 1.12
CA VAL A 5 -25.30 8.28 0.29
C VAL A 5 -24.07 8.39 -0.60
N VAL A 6 -23.90 9.52 -1.30
CA VAL A 6 -22.74 9.77 -2.16
C VAL A 6 -21.45 9.76 -1.35
N ALA A 7 -21.42 10.42 -0.18
CA ALA A 7 -20.25 10.43 0.70
C ALA A 7 -19.89 9.00 1.17
N ARG A 8 -20.89 8.19 1.53
CA ARG A 8 -20.67 6.79 1.95
C ARG A 8 -20.15 5.92 0.80
N PHE A 9 -20.67 6.14 -0.41
CA PHE A 9 -20.19 5.46 -1.61
C PHE A 9 -18.72 5.80 -1.90
N LEU A 10 -18.37 7.09 -1.94
CA LEU A 10 -16.99 7.54 -2.15
C LEU A 10 -16.05 6.98 -1.09
N LEU A 11 -16.46 7.00 0.19
CA LEU A 11 -15.66 6.44 1.27
C LEU A 11 -15.44 4.93 1.09
N ALA A 12 -16.47 4.18 0.66
CA ALA A 12 -16.32 2.74 0.39
C ALA A 12 -15.37 2.48 -0.78
N CYS A 13 -15.50 3.23 -1.89
CA CYS A 13 -14.60 3.13 -3.04
C CYS A 13 -13.16 3.44 -2.65
N SER A 14 -12.91 4.54 -1.92
CA SER A 14 -11.57 4.92 -1.47
C SER A 14 -10.95 3.87 -0.56
N THR A 15 -11.68 3.39 0.44
CA THR A 15 -11.18 2.34 1.35
C THR A 15 -10.82 1.07 0.58
N ARG A 16 -11.68 0.64 -0.36
CA ARG A 16 -11.41 -0.53 -1.18
C ARG A 16 -10.22 -0.34 -2.11
N GLY A 17 -10.11 0.82 -2.75
CA GLY A 17 -8.98 1.17 -3.61
C GLY A 17 -7.66 1.10 -2.84
N ILE A 18 -7.61 1.73 -1.66
CA ILE A 18 -6.44 1.69 -0.78
C ILE A 18 -6.07 0.25 -0.40
N SER A 19 -7.04 -0.59 -0.03
CA SER A 19 -6.78 -1.99 0.31
C SER A 19 -6.17 -2.78 -0.86
N VAL A 20 -6.74 -2.64 -2.07
CA VAL A 20 -6.27 -3.38 -3.25
C VAL A 20 -4.88 -2.88 -3.68
N SER A 21 -4.69 -1.57 -3.80
CA SER A 21 -3.38 -1.00 -4.17
C SER A 21 -2.30 -1.32 -3.15
N GLY A 22 -2.62 -1.25 -1.84
CA GLY A 22 -1.71 -1.62 -0.77
C GLY A 22 -1.30 -3.10 -0.83
N PHE A 23 -2.24 -3.99 -1.12
CA PHE A 23 -1.93 -5.41 -1.32
C PHE A 23 -1.03 -5.63 -2.53
N VAL A 24 -1.35 -5.01 -3.68
CA VAL A 24 -0.54 -5.13 -4.91
C VAL A 24 0.89 -4.70 -4.61
N LEU A 25 1.09 -3.48 -4.10
CA LEU A 25 2.42 -2.95 -3.80
C LEU A 25 3.18 -3.83 -2.81
N GLY A 26 2.54 -4.22 -1.71
CA GLY A 26 3.16 -5.11 -0.73
C GLY A 26 3.52 -6.48 -1.30
N SER A 27 2.69 -7.02 -2.20
CA SER A 27 2.89 -8.34 -2.82
C SER A 27 3.99 -8.34 -3.90
N GLU A 28 4.32 -7.17 -4.45
CA GLU A 28 5.40 -6.98 -5.40
C GLU A 28 6.76 -6.87 -4.73
N LEU A 29 6.80 -6.24 -3.55
CA LEU A 29 8.02 -6.09 -2.77
C LEU A 29 8.46 -7.38 -2.07
N VAL A 30 7.55 -8.37 -1.97
CA VAL A 30 7.85 -9.68 -1.41
C VAL A 30 7.94 -10.75 -2.50
N GLY A 31 8.73 -11.79 -2.23
CA GLY A 31 8.79 -12.96 -3.10
C GLY A 31 7.45 -13.72 -3.17
N PRO A 32 7.21 -14.53 -4.22
CA PRO A 32 5.95 -15.25 -4.43
C PRO A 32 5.48 -16.08 -3.23
N SER A 33 6.42 -16.69 -2.49
CA SER A 33 6.12 -17.51 -1.30
C SER A 33 5.54 -16.73 -0.12
N LYS A 34 5.75 -15.40 -0.06
CA LYS A 34 5.32 -14.54 1.04
C LYS A 34 4.07 -13.71 0.73
N ARG A 35 3.52 -13.80 -0.47
CA ARG A 35 2.33 -13.01 -0.87
C ARG A 35 1.10 -13.27 0.00
N LEU A 36 0.89 -14.53 0.39
CA LEU A 36 -0.17 -14.90 1.33
C LEU A 36 0.00 -14.18 2.66
N LEU A 37 1.24 -14.13 3.18
CA LEU A 37 1.57 -13.48 4.43
C LEU A 37 1.33 -11.96 4.35
N THR A 38 1.62 -11.32 3.21
CA THR A 38 1.26 -9.92 2.98
C THR A 38 -0.24 -9.67 3.13
N GLY A 39 -1.07 -10.52 2.53
CA GLY A 39 -2.53 -10.41 2.65
C GLY A 39 -2.99 -10.58 4.10
N ILE A 40 -2.47 -11.59 4.80
CA ILE A 40 -2.77 -11.84 6.21
C ILE A 40 -2.41 -10.63 7.08
N VAL A 41 -1.24 -10.04 6.88
CA VAL A 41 -0.80 -8.85 7.64
C VAL A 41 -1.75 -7.68 7.43
N ILE A 42 -2.19 -7.43 6.19
CA ILE A 42 -3.16 -6.35 5.88
C ILE A 42 -4.49 -6.59 6.61
N GLU A 43 -4.99 -7.83 6.62
CA GLU A 43 -6.22 -8.19 7.33
C GLU A 43 -6.07 -8.03 8.85
N TYR A 44 -4.91 -8.37 9.42
CA TYR A 44 -4.65 -8.09 10.84
C TYR A 44 -4.70 -6.60 11.15
N PHE A 45 -4.06 -5.75 10.33
CA PHE A 45 -4.14 -4.30 10.50
C PHE A 45 -5.58 -3.79 10.40
N PHE A 46 -6.38 -4.34 9.47
CA PHE A 46 -7.79 -4.01 9.35
C PHE A 46 -8.57 -4.39 10.63
N ALA A 47 -8.38 -5.61 11.14
CA ALA A 47 -9.01 -6.08 12.37
C ALA A 47 -8.64 -5.21 13.58
N PHE A 48 -7.35 -4.84 13.73
CA PHE A 48 -6.92 -3.90 14.76
C PHE A 48 -7.59 -2.53 14.62
N GLY A 49 -7.68 -2.01 13.39
CA GLY A 49 -8.39 -0.76 13.11
C GLY A 49 -9.86 -0.82 13.54
N GLN A 50 -10.56 -1.93 13.28
CA GLN A 50 -11.94 -2.13 13.74
C GLN A 50 -12.02 -2.21 15.26
N PHE A 51 -11.06 -2.85 15.93
CA PHE A 51 -11.02 -2.88 17.39
C PHE A 51 -10.90 -1.47 18.00
N PHE A 52 -9.98 -0.65 17.48
CA PHE A 52 -9.86 0.74 17.91
C PHE A 52 -11.13 1.55 17.62
N LEU A 53 -11.76 1.34 16.47
CA LEU A 53 -13.02 1.98 16.13
C LEU A 53 -14.11 1.67 17.16
N VAL A 54 -14.27 0.40 17.55
CA VAL A 54 -15.23 -0.03 18.58
C VAL A 54 -14.88 0.58 19.93
N LEU A 55 -13.59 0.63 20.30
CA LEU A 55 -13.13 1.25 21.54
C LEU A 55 -13.50 2.74 21.59
N PHE A 56 -13.25 3.49 20.51
CA PHE A 56 -13.65 4.90 20.43
C PHE A 56 -15.16 5.07 20.45
N ALA A 57 -15.91 4.22 19.75
CA ALA A 57 -17.38 4.28 19.73
C ALA A 57 -18.00 3.97 21.10
N TYR A 58 -17.36 3.12 21.91
CA TYR A 58 -17.81 2.84 23.28
C TYR A 58 -17.67 4.07 24.19
N ASN A 59 -16.54 4.78 24.09
CA ASN A 59 -16.23 5.96 24.91
C ASN A 59 -16.95 7.24 24.43
N ILE A 60 -17.12 7.41 23.11
CA ILE A 60 -17.70 8.61 22.50
C ILE A 60 -19.07 8.27 21.91
N ARG A 61 -20.13 8.58 22.67
CA ARG A 61 -21.52 8.27 22.28
C ARG A 61 -22.11 9.24 21.26
N THR A 62 -21.53 10.42 21.08
CA THR A 62 -21.95 11.38 20.06
C THR A 62 -21.22 11.14 18.75
N TRP A 63 -21.96 10.80 17.69
CA TRP A 63 -21.42 10.46 16.38
C TRP A 63 -20.49 11.55 15.80
N ARG A 64 -20.76 12.84 16.04
CA ARG A 64 -19.93 13.96 15.56
C ARG A 64 -18.52 13.95 16.14
N PHE A 65 -18.41 13.78 17.46
CA PHE A 65 -17.11 13.69 18.13
C PHE A 65 -16.37 12.41 17.76
N LEU A 66 -17.09 11.30 17.59
CA LEU A 66 -16.52 10.04 17.13
C LEU A 66 -15.92 10.19 15.72
N THR A 67 -16.66 10.75 14.77
CA THR A 67 -16.17 11.01 13.42
C THR A 67 -14.96 11.95 13.43
N GLY A 68 -14.96 12.99 14.26
CA GLY A 68 -13.83 13.89 14.42
C GLY A 68 -12.57 13.20 14.98
N ALA A 69 -12.74 12.38 16.02
CA ALA A 69 -11.63 11.64 16.64
C ALA A 69 -11.00 10.63 15.66
N ILE A 70 -11.83 9.87 14.92
CA ILE A 70 -11.36 8.94 13.90
C ILE A 70 -10.62 9.69 12.79
N SER A 71 -11.18 10.81 12.33
CA SER A 71 -10.55 11.63 11.28
C SER A 71 -9.17 12.09 11.73
N LEU A 72 -9.06 12.63 12.95
CA LEU A 72 -7.78 13.07 13.52
C LEU A 72 -6.77 11.91 13.64
N PHE A 73 -7.23 10.74 14.07
CA PHE A 73 -6.39 9.53 14.15
C PHE A 73 -5.87 9.09 12.77
N THR A 74 -6.64 9.32 11.69
CA THR A 74 -6.23 8.97 10.33
C THR A 74 -5.33 10.00 9.64
N VAL A 75 -5.29 11.27 10.08
CA VAL A 75 -4.48 12.32 9.44
C VAL A 75 -2.99 11.94 9.34
N PRO A 76 -2.34 11.37 10.37
CA PRO A 76 -0.94 10.97 10.28
C PRO A 76 -0.65 9.94 9.17
N PHE A 77 -1.64 9.15 8.75
CA PHE A 77 -1.45 8.16 7.69
C PHE A 77 -1.21 8.80 6.31
N ILE A 78 -1.53 10.09 6.13
CA ILE A 78 -1.19 10.84 4.92
C ILE A 78 0.33 10.89 4.73
N PHE A 79 1.11 10.92 5.81
CA PHE A 79 2.56 10.95 5.72
C PHE A 79 3.17 9.65 5.16
N PHE A 80 2.42 8.54 5.16
CA PHE A 80 2.91 7.31 4.54
C PHE A 80 3.14 7.47 3.03
N TYR A 81 2.42 8.37 2.37
CA TYR A 81 2.67 8.68 0.96
C TYR A 81 4.13 9.07 0.68
N PHE A 82 4.78 9.78 1.59
CA PHE A 82 6.17 10.24 1.40
C PHE A 82 7.22 9.16 1.71
N ILE A 83 6.85 8.12 2.44
CA ILE A 83 7.77 7.08 2.93
C ILE A 83 7.70 5.83 2.06
N LEU A 84 6.52 5.54 1.50
CA LEU A 84 6.29 4.32 0.75
C LEU A 84 7.01 4.37 -0.60
N PRO A 85 7.84 3.36 -0.93
CA PRO A 85 8.44 3.29 -2.26
C PRO A 85 7.35 3.01 -3.31
N GLU A 86 7.54 3.58 -4.50
CA GLU A 86 6.72 3.26 -5.66
C GLU A 86 6.92 1.80 -6.10
N SER A 87 5.94 1.27 -6.84
CA SER A 87 6.01 -0.09 -7.38
C SER A 87 7.20 -0.23 -8.35
N PRO A 88 8.14 -1.17 -8.12
CA PRO A 88 9.23 -1.42 -9.07
C PRO A 88 8.72 -1.86 -10.44
N ARG A 89 7.60 -2.60 -10.48
CA ARG A 89 7.00 -3.07 -11.73
C ARG A 89 6.38 -1.93 -12.53
N TRP A 90 5.68 -1.03 -11.85
CA TRP A 90 5.14 0.17 -12.48
C TRP A 90 6.27 1.05 -13.02
N LEU A 91 7.32 1.29 -12.22
CA LEU A 91 8.49 2.06 -12.65
C LEU A 91 9.18 1.47 -13.88
N ILE A 92 9.31 0.14 -13.96
CA ILE A 92 9.85 -0.55 -15.15
C ILE A 92 8.96 -0.33 -16.37
N SER A 93 7.64 -0.44 -16.21
CA SER A 93 6.68 -0.25 -17.30
C SER A 93 6.61 1.20 -17.77
N ASP A 94 6.90 2.15 -16.88
CA ASP A 94 6.98 3.59 -17.16
C ASP A 94 8.36 4.03 -17.69
N GLY A 95 9.29 3.08 -17.87
CA GLY A 95 10.65 3.35 -18.38
C GLY A 95 11.61 3.97 -17.34
N GLN A 96 11.20 4.12 -16.09
CA GLN A 96 12.00 4.67 -14.99
C GLN A 96 12.91 3.59 -14.34
N PHE A 97 13.78 2.98 -15.13
CA PHE A 97 14.62 1.85 -14.71
C PHE A 97 15.53 2.20 -13.53
N ASP A 98 16.19 3.36 -13.53
CA ASP A 98 17.15 3.72 -12.46
C ASP A 98 16.48 3.76 -11.07
N LYS A 99 15.22 4.22 -10.99
CA LYS A 99 14.45 4.23 -9.74
C LYS A 99 14.04 2.82 -9.31
N ALA A 100 13.59 2.00 -10.26
CA ALA A 100 13.23 0.62 -9.98
C ALA A 100 14.44 -0.17 -9.47
N GLU A 101 15.61 0.01 -10.09
CA GLU A 101 16.86 -0.62 -9.70
C GLU A 101 17.26 -0.23 -8.26
N ALA A 102 17.17 1.06 -7.91
CA ALA A 102 17.48 1.53 -6.57
C ALA A 102 16.62 0.85 -5.49
N ILE A 103 15.32 0.70 -5.75
CA ILE A 103 14.39 0.01 -4.84
C ILE A 103 14.74 -1.48 -4.73
N LEU A 104 14.93 -2.16 -5.86
CA LEU A 104 15.25 -3.60 -5.88
C LEU A 104 16.60 -3.91 -5.22
N ARG A 105 17.61 -3.07 -5.41
CA ARG A 105 18.90 -3.16 -4.70
C ARG A 105 18.73 -2.99 -3.19
N GLY A 106 17.88 -2.06 -2.75
CA GLY A 106 17.51 -1.89 -1.34
C GLY A 106 16.87 -3.15 -0.75
N ILE A 107 15.94 -3.77 -1.49
CA ILE A 107 15.30 -5.03 -1.11
C ILE A 107 16.33 -6.17 -1.02
N ALA A 108 17.23 -6.30 -2.01
CA ALA A 108 18.28 -7.31 -2.02
C ALA A 108 19.22 -7.16 -0.81
N LYS A 109 19.61 -5.93 -0.47
CA LYS A 109 20.42 -5.60 0.71
C LYS A 109 19.73 -6.00 2.02
N THR A 110 18.45 -5.65 2.18
CA THR A 110 17.64 -6.02 3.36
C THR A 110 17.50 -7.54 3.48
N ASN A 111 17.35 -8.23 2.36
CA ASN A 111 17.25 -9.70 2.30
C ASN A 111 18.60 -10.41 2.35
N LYS A 112 19.73 -9.67 2.42
CA LYS A 112 21.10 -10.20 2.40
C LYS A 112 21.36 -11.13 1.21
N ARG A 113 20.82 -10.79 0.04
CA ARG A 113 21.02 -11.53 -1.22
C ARG A 113 21.81 -10.68 -2.21
N PRO A 114 22.66 -11.30 -3.05
CA PRO A 114 23.30 -10.58 -4.15
C PRO A 114 22.23 -10.04 -5.10
N PHE A 115 22.44 -8.83 -5.60
CA PHE A 115 21.62 -8.28 -6.68
C PHE A 115 22.14 -8.83 -8.00
N ASP A 116 21.26 -9.47 -8.77
CA ASP A 116 21.59 -10.01 -10.08
C ASP A 116 21.48 -8.89 -11.12
N GLN A 117 22.62 -8.32 -11.50
CA GLN A 117 22.67 -7.23 -12.48
C GLN A 117 22.28 -7.73 -13.86
N ASP A 118 22.78 -8.91 -14.26
CA ASP A 118 22.60 -9.43 -15.60
C ASP A 118 21.13 -9.74 -15.87
N ALA A 119 20.44 -10.32 -14.89
CA ALA A 119 18.99 -10.53 -14.98
C ALA A 119 18.21 -9.20 -15.06
N TYR A 120 18.69 -8.14 -14.39
CA TYR A 120 18.03 -6.83 -14.45
C TYR A 120 18.22 -6.14 -15.82
N GLU A 121 19.43 -6.19 -16.39
CA GLU A 121 19.70 -5.65 -17.72
C GLU A 121 18.90 -6.39 -18.81
N GLN A 122 18.74 -7.72 -18.69
CA GLN A 122 17.87 -8.50 -19.59
C GLN A 122 16.43 -7.98 -19.56
N VAL A 123 15.84 -7.78 -18.38
CA VAL A 123 14.49 -7.23 -18.24
C VAL A 123 14.40 -5.82 -18.84
N LYS A 124 15.44 -5.00 -18.66
CA LYS A 124 15.51 -3.65 -19.22
C LYS A 124 15.58 -3.65 -20.75
N GLU A 125 16.34 -4.57 -21.34
CA GLU A 125 16.40 -4.74 -22.80
C GLU A 125 15.08 -5.25 -23.37
N GLU A 126 14.46 -6.27 -22.75
CA GLU A 126 13.16 -6.80 -23.17
C GLU A 126 12.07 -5.71 -23.16
N GLN A 127 12.03 -4.88 -22.12
CA GLN A 127 11.03 -3.80 -22.03
C GLN A 127 11.24 -2.71 -23.09
N LYS A 128 12.49 -2.43 -23.48
CA LYS A 128 12.80 -1.48 -24.56
C LYS A 128 12.40 -2.00 -25.95
N VAL A 129 12.39 -3.32 -26.15
CA VAL A 129 11.96 -3.93 -27.42
C VAL A 129 10.44 -3.86 -27.59
N VAL A 130 9.70 -3.86 -26.47
CA VAL A 130 8.23 -3.84 -26.45
C VAL A 130 7.65 -2.42 -26.56
N SER A 131 8.39 -1.39 -26.16
CA SER A 131 8.00 0.03 -26.23
C SER A 131 8.22 0.66 -27.60
#